data_AF-A0A1E5WBL5-F1
#
_entry.id   AF-A0A1E5WBL5-F1
#
_cell.length_a   1.000
_cell.length_b   1.000
_cell.length_c   1.000
_cell.angle_alpha   90.00
_cell.angle_beta   90.00
_cell.angle_gamma   90.00
#
_symmetry.space_group_name_H-M   'P 1'
#
loop_
_entity.id
_entity.type
_entity.pdbx_description
1 polymer ?
#
loop_
_entity_poly.entity_id
_entity_poly.type
_entity_poly.pdbx_seq_one_letter_code
_entity_poly.pdbx_strand_id
1 'polypeptide(L)'
;MGIFERVHVRIYDDDNCEAYWHLAWDRWTAVYPATRFYVGITASEMMHRWVHPKNVYYDIAPSVQKADNYGGFMIWDRYADKLSNYTSM
;
A
#
# COMPACT_ATOMS: atom_id res chain seq x y z
N MET A 1 -14.29 -18.95 -5.16
CA MET A 1 -13.13 -19.10 -4.25
C MET A 1 -11.95 -18.41 -4.90
N GLY A 2 -11.31 -17.46 -4.19
CA GLY A 2 -10.09 -16.79 -4.67
C GLY A 2 -8.89 -17.71 -4.50
N ILE A 3 -8.14 -17.93 -5.58
CA ILE A 3 -6.93 -18.80 -5.61
C ILE A 3 -5.63 -18.01 -5.41
N PHE A 4 -5.72 -16.68 -5.36
CA PHE A 4 -4.56 -15.83 -5.17
C PHE A 4 -4.24 -15.69 -3.68
N GLU A 5 -3.03 -16.11 -3.30
CA GLU A 5 -2.53 -15.99 -1.94
C GLU A 5 -2.35 -14.52 -1.54
N ARG A 6 -1.84 -13.69 -2.47
CA ARG A 6 -1.46 -12.30 -2.21
C ARG A 6 -1.89 -11.37 -3.33
N VAL A 7 -2.33 -10.17 -2.95
CA VAL A 7 -2.63 -9.07 -3.87
C VAL A 7 -1.93 -7.81 -3.37
N HIS A 8 -1.24 -7.11 -4.27
CA HIS A 8 -0.56 -5.85 -3.96
C HIS A 8 -1.35 -4.69 -4.57
N VAL A 9 -2.04 -3.92 -3.73
CA VAL A 9 -2.92 -2.81 -4.18
C VAL A 9 -2.08 -1.54 -4.24
N ARG A 10 -1.82 -1.02 -5.45
CA ARG A 10 -1.10 0.25 -5.63
C ARG A 10 -2.01 1.42 -5.23
N ILE A 11 -1.51 2.30 -4.37
CA ILE A 11 -2.21 3.53 -3.95
C ILE A 11 -1.49 4.81 -4.44
N TYR A 12 -0.72 4.67 -5.52
CA TYR A 12 0.07 5.71 -6.19
C TYR A 12 -0.10 5.57 -7.71
N ASP A 13 0.18 6.66 -8.44
CA ASP A 13 0.22 6.75 -9.91
C ASP A 13 -1.15 6.48 -10.58
N ASP A 14 -2.25 6.78 -9.88
CA ASP A 14 -3.63 6.75 -10.39
C ASP A 14 -4.54 7.71 -9.61
N ASP A 15 -4.88 8.85 -10.22
CA ASP A 15 -5.60 9.96 -9.56
C ASP A 15 -6.88 9.55 -8.79
N ASN A 16 -7.63 8.57 -9.32
CA ASN A 16 -8.89 8.13 -8.72
C ASN A 16 -8.65 7.19 -7.52
N CYS A 17 -7.71 6.25 -7.65
CA CYS A 17 -7.36 5.33 -6.56
C CYS A 17 -6.68 6.08 -5.41
N GLU A 18 -5.89 7.09 -5.73
CA GLU A 18 -5.15 7.86 -4.77
C GLU A 18 -6.05 8.68 -3.83
N ALA A 19 -7.03 9.42 -4.36
CA ALA A 19 -7.88 10.28 -3.54
C ALA A 19 -8.74 9.49 -2.52
N TYR A 20 -9.11 8.25 -2.86
CA TYR A 20 -10.04 7.42 -2.09
C TYR A 20 -9.45 6.07 -1.68
N TRP A 21 -8.14 5.99 -1.50
CA TRP A 21 -7.44 4.73 -1.29
C TRP A 21 -7.95 3.94 -0.06
N HIS A 22 -8.38 4.62 1.01
CA HIS A 22 -8.98 3.95 2.19
C HIS A 22 -10.27 3.19 1.82
N LEU A 23 -11.15 3.82 1.03
CA LEU A 23 -12.40 3.18 0.59
C LEU A 23 -12.13 2.01 -0.37
N ALA A 24 -11.12 2.15 -1.23
CA ALA A 24 -10.69 1.06 -2.10
C ALA A 24 -10.10 -0.10 -1.29
N TRP A 25 -9.28 0.21 -0.28
CA TRP A 25 -8.68 -0.78 0.62
C TRP A 25 -9.75 -1.60 1.37
N ASP A 26 -10.74 -0.93 1.94
CA ASP A 26 -11.84 -1.60 2.65
C ASP A 26 -12.63 -2.53 1.72
N ARG A 27 -12.85 -2.12 0.46
CA ARG A 27 -13.52 -2.96 -0.55
C ARG A 27 -12.69 -4.18 -0.92
N TRP A 28 -11.39 -3.99 -1.19
CA TRP A 28 -10.49 -5.09 -1.57
C TRP A 28 -10.41 -6.15 -0.47
N THR A 29 -10.20 -5.72 0.77
CA THR A 29 -10.03 -6.61 1.92
C THR A 29 -11.33 -7.34 2.29
N ALA A 30 -12.49 -6.68 2.16
CA ALA A 30 -13.80 -7.28 2.45
C ALA A 30 -14.25 -8.33 1.41
N VAL A 31 -13.97 -8.12 0.12
CA VAL A 31 -14.44 -9.00 -0.96
C VAL A 31 -13.66 -10.32 -1.03
N TYR A 32 -12.38 -10.31 -0.60
CA TYR A 32 -11.50 -11.49 -0.68
C TYR A 32 -10.89 -11.85 0.69
N PRO A 33 -11.68 -12.38 1.63
CA PRO A 33 -11.22 -12.67 2.99
C PRO A 33 -10.10 -13.72 3.07
N ALA A 34 -9.99 -14.60 2.06
CA ALA A 34 -8.95 -15.64 2.01
C ALA A 34 -7.60 -15.16 1.43
N THR A 35 -7.53 -13.94 0.90
CA THR A 35 -6.35 -13.38 0.23
C THR A 35 -5.66 -12.38 1.15
N ARG A 36 -4.32 -12.42 1.22
CA ARG A 36 -3.53 -11.43 1.95
C ARG A 36 -3.29 -10.18 1.11
N PHE A 37 -3.61 -9.01 1.64
CA PHE A 37 -3.46 -7.75 0.93
C PHE A 37 -2.22 -6.99 1.38
N TYR A 38 -1.43 -6.50 0.42
CA TYR A 38 -0.31 -5.62 0.68
C TYR A 38 -0.60 -4.25 0.10
N VAL A 39 -0.40 -3.20 0.90
CA VAL A 39 -0.55 -1.82 0.41
C VAL A 39 0.72 -1.42 -0.34
N GLY A 40 0.53 -1.06 -1.61
CA GLY A 40 1.60 -0.69 -2.53
C GLY A 40 1.89 0.80 -2.42
N ILE A 41 3.12 1.13 -2.01
CA ILE A 41 3.61 2.52 -1.89
C ILE A 41 4.85 2.72 -2.75
N THR A 42 5.06 3.95 -3.20
CA THR A 42 6.24 4.32 -3.99
C THR A 42 7.37 4.81 -3.08
N ALA A 43 8.59 4.37 -3.37
CA ALA A 43 9.82 4.84 -2.71
C ALA A 43 10.42 6.07 -3.42
N SER A 44 9.84 6.50 -4.55
CA SER A 44 10.28 7.67 -5.32
C SER A 44 9.52 8.92 -4.88
N GLU A 45 10.24 9.89 -4.32
CA GLU A 45 9.69 11.21 -3.95
C GLU A 45 9.13 12.00 -5.15
N MET A 46 9.58 11.68 -6.37
CA MET A 46 9.13 12.33 -7.60
C MET A 46 7.81 11.76 -8.13
N MET A 47 7.38 10.60 -7.61
CA MET A 47 6.15 9.96 -8.07
C MET A 47 4.95 10.56 -7.35
N HIS A 48 3.85 10.71 -8.08
CA HIS A 48 2.62 11.21 -7.48
C HIS A 48 2.16 10.27 -6.36
N ARG A 49 1.59 10.85 -5.30
CA ARG A 49 1.28 10.15 -4.04
C ARG A 49 2.46 9.44 -3.38
N TRP A 50 3.68 9.95 -3.51
CA TRP A 50 4.71 9.64 -2.53
C TRP A 50 4.25 10.03 -1.12
N VAL A 51 4.55 9.18 -0.15
CA VAL A 51 4.14 9.37 1.24
C VAL A 51 5.38 9.40 2.11
N HIS A 52 5.52 10.44 2.93
CA HIS A 52 6.63 10.50 3.87
C HIS A 52 6.53 9.33 4.89
N PRO A 53 7.64 8.67 5.29
CA PRO A 53 7.61 7.53 6.23
C PRO A 53 6.86 7.82 7.54
N LYS A 54 6.99 9.04 8.07
CA LYS A 54 6.18 9.53 9.19
C LYS A 54 4.66 9.38 8.96
N ASN A 55 4.16 9.70 7.77
CA ASN A 55 2.74 9.55 7.44
C ASN A 55 2.38 8.08 7.20
N VAL A 56 3.33 7.24 6.74
CA VAL A 56 3.12 5.78 6.74
C VAL A 56 2.88 5.29 8.17
N TYR A 57 3.68 5.75 9.14
CA TYR A 57 3.55 5.36 10.54
C TYR A 57 2.25 5.86 11.20
N TYR A 58 1.89 7.12 11.00
CA TYR A 58 0.76 7.74 11.71
C TYR A 58 -0.60 7.58 11.03
N ASP A 59 -0.65 7.35 9.72
CA ASP A 59 -1.90 7.32 8.94
C ASP A 59 -2.10 5.99 8.21
N ILE A 60 -1.15 5.61 7.34
CA ILE A 60 -1.34 4.45 6.47
C ILE A 60 -1.35 3.15 7.27
N ALA A 61 -0.29 2.87 8.03
CA ALA A 61 -0.16 1.61 8.77
C ALA A 61 -1.34 1.37 9.73
N PRO A 62 -1.77 2.35 10.57
CA PRO A 62 -2.94 2.16 11.43
C PRO A 62 -4.24 1.96 10.67
N SER A 63 -4.36 2.49 9.45
CA SER A 63 -5.55 2.34 8.62
C SER A 63 -5.63 0.95 7.98
N VAL A 64 -4.54 0.50 7.34
CA VAL A 64 -4.54 -0.78 6.60
C VAL A 64 -4.53 -2.01 7.51
N GLN A 65 -3.90 -1.90 8.69
CA GLN A 65 -3.79 -2.99 9.65
C GLN A 65 -5.10 -3.32 10.38
N LYS A 66 -6.16 -2.54 10.18
CA LYS A 66 -7.51 -2.86 10.69
C LYS A 66 -8.14 -4.06 9.99
N ALA A 67 -7.68 -4.41 8.79
CA ALA A 67 -8.18 -5.55 8.06
C ALA A 67 -7.49 -6.84 8.52
N ASP A 68 -8.26 -7.87 8.87
CA ASP A 68 -7.75 -9.16 9.34
C ASP A 68 -6.82 -9.86 8.34
N ASN A 69 -6.99 -9.57 7.05
CA ASN A 69 -6.21 -10.12 5.95
C ASN A 69 -5.12 -9.16 5.45
N TYR A 70 -4.71 -8.17 6.25
CA TYR A 70 -3.51 -7.38 5.98
C TYR A 70 -2.25 -8.25 5.97
N GLY A 71 -1.48 -8.17 4.89
CA GLY A 71 -0.27 -8.96 4.65
C GLY A 71 1.04 -8.17 4.75
N GLY A 72 1.01 -6.85 4.58
CA GLY A 72 2.23 -6.02 4.64
C GLY A 72 2.23 -4.83 3.69
N PHE A 73 3.44 -4.32 3.42
CA PHE A 73 3.69 -3.30 2.42
C PHE A 73 4.33 -3.92 1.16
N MET A 74 3.98 -3.38 0.00
CA MET A 74 4.69 -3.60 -1.26
C MET A 74 5.37 -2.28 -1.64
N ILE A 75 6.67 -2.32 -1.89
CA ILE A 75 7.47 -1.13 -2.20
C ILE A 75 7.79 -1.10 -3.68
N TRP A 76 7.38 -0.03 -4.35
CA TRP A 76 7.75 0.25 -5.73
C TRP A 76 8.77 1.39 -5.78
N ASP A 77 10.00 1.17 -6.19
CA ASP A 77 10.63 -0.10 -6.52
C ASP A 77 12.01 -0.18 -5.87
N ARG A 78 12.75 -1.26 -6.16
CA ARG A 78 14.09 -1.44 -5.58
C ARG A 78 15.07 -0.33 -5.98
N TYR A 79 14.93 0.22 -7.19
CA TYR A 79 15.82 1.26 -7.66
C TYR A 79 15.62 2.55 -6.85
N ALA A 80 14.36 3.00 -6.75
CA ALA A 80 14.01 4.18 -5.97
C ALA A 80 14.35 4.00 -4.49
N ASP A 81 13.98 2.86 -3.90
CA ASP A 81 14.29 2.52 -2.50
C ASP A 81 15.78 2.54 -2.20
N LYS A 82 16.64 2.08 -3.12
CA LYS A 82 18.10 2.15 -2.94
C LYS A 82 18.63 3.59 -2.93
N LEU A 83 17.99 4.50 -3.67
CA LEU A 83 18.41 5.90 -3.75
C LEU A 83 17.91 6.72 -2.57
N SER A 84 16.66 6.50 -2.16
CA SER A 84 16.04 7.24 -1.05
C SER A 84 16.30 6.60 0.30
N ASN A 85 16.70 5.32 0.37
CA ASN A 85 16.69 4.51 1.59
C ASN A 85 15.32 4.45 2.28
N TYR A 86 14.25 4.55 1.50
CA TYR A 86 12.89 4.72 2.01
C TYR A 86 12.48 3.63 3.03
N THR A 87 12.82 2.37 2.77
CA THR A 87 12.49 1.26 3.69
C THR A 87 13.31 1.24 4.99
N SER A 88 14.37 2.04 5.07
CA SER A 88 15.25 2.13 6.25
C SER A 88 15.06 3.45 7.03
N MET A 89 14.17 4.33 6.57
CA MET A 89 13.85 5.62 7.20
C MET A 89 12.97 5.49 8.45
#